data_AF-A0A946MUI1-F1
#
_entry.id   AF-A0A946MUI1-F1
#
_cell.length_a   1.000
_cell.length_b   1.000
_cell.length_c   1.000
_cell.angle_alpha   90.00
_cell.angle_beta   90.00
_cell.angle_gamma   90.00
#
_symmetry.space_group_name_H-M   'P 1'
#
loop_
_entity.id
_entity.type
_entity.pdbx_description
1 polymer ?
#
loop_
_entity_poly.entity_id
_entity_poly.type
_entity_poly.pdbx_seq_one_letter_code
_entity_poly.pdbx_strand_id
1 'polypeptide(L)' 'PSAGEIAHARAVVAAFEAAEAAGMASIQLDGYFIDYPIVYKSQRILALAEKLQA' A
#
# COMPACT_ATOMS: atom_id res chain seq x y z
N PRO A 1 -8.78 11.18 0.08
CA PRO A 1 -7.71 10.72 1.01
C PRO A 1 -6.84 11.88 1.48
N SER A 2 -6.44 11.84 2.75
CA SER A 2 -5.51 12.77 3.37
C SER A 2 -4.05 12.48 2.95
N ALA A 3 -3.15 13.42 3.19
CA ALA A 3 -1.72 13.23 2.95
C ALA A 3 -1.14 12.03 3.72
N GLY A 4 -1.59 11.80 4.96
CA GLY A 4 -1.17 10.66 5.77
C GLY A 4 -1.64 9.32 5.18
N GLU A 5 -2.88 9.25 4.71
CA GLU A 5 -3.41 8.04 4.04
C GLU A 5 -2.64 7.73 2.75
N ILE A 6 -2.26 8.76 1.99
CA ILE A 6 -1.47 8.60 0.76
C ILE A 6 -0.06 8.10 1.11
N ALA A 7 0.60 8.69 2.11
CA ALA A 7 1.94 8.28 2.53
C ALA A 7 1.96 6.82 3.00
N HIS A 8 1.00 6.44 3.84
CA HIS A 8 0.86 5.05 4.29
C HIS A 8 0.57 4.08 3.14
N ALA A 9 -0.36 4.43 2.24
CA ALA A 9 -0.67 3.60 1.09
C ALA A 9 0.54 3.38 0.16
N ARG A 10 1.41 4.39 -0.02
CA ARG A 10 2.67 4.23 -0.76
C ARG A 10 3.63 3.28 -0.04
N ALA A 11 3.77 3.41 1.28
CA ALA A 11 4.63 2.53 2.07
C ALA A 11 4.18 1.06 2.00
N VAL A 12 2.86 0.81 2.11
CA VAL A 12 2.28 -0.53 1.99
C VAL A 12 2.59 -1.16 0.64
N VAL A 13 2.32 -0.46 -0.46
CA VAL A 13 2.54 -0.99 -1.83
C VAL A 13 4.03 -1.28 -2.05
N ALA A 14 4.91 -0.33 -1.72
CA ALA A 14 6.35 -0.50 -1.90
C ALA A 14 6.93 -1.66 -1.06
N ALA A 15 6.50 -1.78 0.20
CA ALA A 15 6.95 -2.87 1.06
C ALA A 15 6.47 -4.24 0.56
N PHE A 16 5.21 -4.32 0.10
CA PHE A 16 4.66 -5.56 -0.41
C PHE A 16 5.28 -5.98 -1.74
N GLU A 17 5.55 -5.06 -2.66
CA GLU A 17 6.24 -5.36 -3.92
C GLU A 17 7.65 -5.94 -3.68
N ALA A 18 8.40 -5.37 -2.73
CA ALA A 18 9.70 -5.90 -2.34
C ALA A 18 9.62 -7.31 -1.75
N ALA A 19 8.55 -7.58 -0.98
CA ALA A 19 8.30 -8.88 -0.39
C ALA A 19 7.85 -9.95 -1.40
N GLU A 20 6.97 -9.57 -2.32
CA GLU A 20 6.47 -10.44 -3.39
C GLU A 20 7.61 -10.85 -4.32
N ALA A 21 8.53 -9.92 -4.64
CA ALA A 21 9.76 -10.22 -5.37
C ALA A 21 10.68 -11.22 -4.64
N ALA A 22 10.59 -11.30 -3.31
CA ALA A 22 11.29 -12.29 -2.49
C ALA A 22 10.51 -13.61 -2.31
N GLY A 23 9.38 -13.77 -3.01
CA GLY A 23 8.51 -14.96 -2.93
C GLY A 23 7.62 -15.00 -1.70
N MET A 24 7.43 -13.87 -1.01
CA MET A 24 6.55 -13.77 0.16
C MET A 24 5.21 -13.17 -0.23
N ALA A 25 4.12 -13.80 0.19
CA ALA A 25 2.76 -13.30 -0.04
C ALA A 25 2.20 -12.49 1.14
N SER A 26 3.01 -12.26 2.18
CA SER A 26 2.65 -11.40 3.30
C SER A 26 3.85 -10.91 4.10
N ILE A 27 3.71 -9.72 4.71
CA ILE A 27 4.72 -9.06 5.55
C ILE A 27 4.11 -8.34 6.74
N GLN A 28 4.98 -7.92 7.65
CA GLN A 28 4.64 -6.96 8.69
C GLN A 28 5.22 -5.58 8.35
N LEU A 29 4.38 -4.55 8.36
CA LEU A 29 4.77 -3.14 8.22
C LEU A 29 4.13 -2.35 9.36
N ASP A 30 4.93 -1.63 10.14
CA ASP A 30 4.46 -0.84 11.29
C ASP A 30 3.59 -1.63 12.28
N GLY A 31 3.91 -2.92 12.46
CA GLY A 31 3.14 -3.82 13.32
C GLY A 31 1.88 -4.41 12.68
N TYR A 32 1.49 -3.97 11.48
CA TYR A 32 0.34 -4.47 10.74
C TYR A 32 0.72 -5.58 9.76
N PHE A 33 -0.13 -6.60 9.67
CA PHE A 33 -0.02 -7.63 8.65
C PHE A 33 -0.54 -7.11 7.31
N ILE A 34 0.30 -7.20 6.29
CA ILE A 34 0.00 -6.76 4.94
C ILE A 34 -0.10 -7.98 4.04
N ASP A 35 -1.26 -8.14 3.42
CA ASP A 35 -1.58 -9.12 2.39
C ASP A 35 -2.32 -8.44 1.23
N TYR A 36 -2.69 -9.21 0.20
CA TYR A 36 -3.32 -8.68 -1.01
C TYR A 36 -4.52 -7.75 -0.75
N PRO A 37 -5.51 -8.06 0.13
CA PRO A 37 -6.59 -7.13 0.46
C PRO A 37 -6.13 -5.75 0.94
N ILE A 38 -5.11 -5.68 1.79
CA ILE A 38 -4.57 -4.42 2.30
C ILE A 38 -3.81 -3.66 1.21
N VAL A 39 -3.08 -4.38 0.36
CA VAL A 39 -2.40 -3.81 -0.81
C VAL A 39 -3.41 -3.22 -1.79
N TYR A 40 -4.48 -3.94 -2.12
CA TYR A 40 -5.53 -3.46 -3.02
C TYR A 40 -6.25 -2.23 -2.47
N LYS A 41 -6.51 -2.20 -1.16
CA LYS A 41 -7.06 -1.01 -0.50
C LYS A 41 -6.12 0.19 -0.67
N SER A 42 -4.82 -0.02 -0.47
CA SER A 42 -3.80 1.02 -0.61
C SER A 42 -3.69 1.53 -2.05
N GLN A 43 -3.67 0.64 -3.03
CA GLN A 43 -3.71 0.99 -4.46
C GLN A 43 -4.94 1.84 -4.82
N ARG A 44 -6.12 1.52 -4.27
CA ARG A 44 -7.34 2.33 -4.48
C ARG A 44 -7.23 3.73 -3.87
N ILE A 45 -6.57 3.87 -2.71
CA ILE A 45 -6.31 5.18 -2.09
C ILE A 45 -5.41 6.02 -3.00
N LEU A 46 -4.35 5.43 -3.55
CA LEU A 46 -3.43 6.12 -4.46
C LEU A 46 -4.14 6.53 -5.75
N ALA A 47 -4.91 5.64 -6.36
CA ALA A 47 -5.69 5.95 -7.56
C ALA A 47 -6.73 7.06 -7.32
N LEU A 48 -7.33 7.12 -6.14
CA LEU A 48 -8.22 8.21 -5.76
C LEU A 48 -7.45 9.53 -5.58
N ALA A 49 -6.25 9.50 -4.99
CA ALA A 49 -5.41 10.67 -4.82
C ALA A 49 -5.00 11.28 -6.17
N GLU A 50 -4.57 10.44 -7.11
CA GLU A 50 -4.21 10.85 -8.48
C GLU A 50 -5.38 11.56 -9.17
N LYS A 51 -6.60 11.02 -9.06
CA LYS A 51 -7.81 11.64 -9.63
C LYS A 51 -8.18 12.99 -9.03
N LEU A 52 -7.79 13.25 -7.77
CA LEU A 52 -8.06 14.52 -7.10
C LEU A 52 -7.00 15.59 -7.40
N GLN A 53 -5.84 15.19 -7.93
CA GLN A 53 -4.74 16.08 -8.31
C GLN A 53 -4.75 16.45 -9.80
N ALA A 54 -5.50 15.74 -10.64
CA ALA A 54 -5.71 16.01 -12.06
C ALA A 54 -6.83 17.03 -12.29
#